data_AF-A0A3P2AFX0-F1
#
_entry.id   AF-A0A3P2AFX0-F1
#
_cell.length_a   1.000
_cell.length_b   1.000
_cell.length_c   1.000
_cell.angle_alpha   90.00
_cell.angle_beta   90.00
_cell.angle_gamma   90.00
#
_symmetry.space_group_name_H-M   'P 1'
#
loop_
_entity.id
_entity.type
_entity.pdbx_description
1 polymer ?
#
loop_
_entity_poly.entity_id
_entity_poly.type
_entity_poly.pdbx_seq_one_letter_code
_entity_poly.pdbx_strand_id
1 'polypeptide(L)'
;MKKIDLDFTSLLDIMLILLFVFLLNSHTETLEKEEAGQIQMAENLKKIQATESENHLLIAENSKKQEQLQDLQRQLEHLLKAPRQSAQTWHNYQTIAQKFYFMNIQITAPDNQLIINEKKHPLFITTEESQSEEMRIAKRKAIEDILEKEIDGKEGGYQFILLSAGKDLRIPRLVYTLLWEAVKETEKKYGPDKVFKTEFYIK
;
A
#
# COMPACT_ATOMS: atom_id res chain seq x y z
N MET A 1 -13.44 94.40 -39.18
CA MET A 1 -13.42 93.13 -38.42
C MET A 1 -14.30 92.12 -39.16
N LYS A 2 -13.72 91.08 -39.77
CA LYS A 2 -14.49 89.97 -40.35
C LYS A 2 -14.93 89.06 -39.21
N LYS A 3 -16.25 88.89 -39.01
CA LYS A 3 -16.77 87.80 -38.19
C LYS A 3 -16.57 86.50 -38.97
N ILE A 4 -15.85 85.56 -38.37
CA ILE A 4 -15.74 84.19 -38.85
C ILE A 4 -16.93 83.46 -38.23
N ASP A 5 -17.95 83.19 -39.01
CA ASP A 5 -19.02 82.27 -38.61
C ASP A 5 -18.44 80.86 -38.74
N LEU A 6 -18.04 80.27 -37.60
CA LEU A 6 -17.68 78.86 -37.52
C LEU A 6 -18.97 78.04 -37.57
N ASP A 7 -19.10 77.20 -38.59
CA ASP A 7 -20.19 76.24 -38.71
C ASP A 7 -19.95 75.06 -37.75
N PHE A 8 -20.69 75.04 -36.64
CA PHE A 8 -20.54 74.04 -35.58
C PHE A 8 -21.17 72.69 -35.92
N THR A 9 -21.91 72.60 -37.03
CA THR A 9 -22.64 71.39 -37.44
C THR A 9 -21.70 70.22 -37.68
N SER A 10 -20.59 70.44 -38.41
CA SER A 10 -19.62 69.38 -38.71
C SER A 10 -18.86 68.90 -37.47
N LEU A 11 -18.64 69.77 -36.49
CA LEU A 11 -18.00 69.38 -35.23
C LEU A 11 -18.94 68.53 -34.37
N LEU A 12 -20.23 68.89 -34.35
CA LEU A 12 -21.27 68.14 -33.65
C LEU A 12 -21.42 66.73 -34.23
N ASP A 13 -21.40 66.59 -35.56
CA ASP A 13 -21.48 65.28 -36.23
C ASP A 13 -20.29 64.38 -35.89
N ILE A 14 -19.07 64.93 -35.87
CA ILE A 14 -17.87 64.19 -35.48
C ILE A 14 -17.96 63.74 -34.01
N MET A 15 -18.45 64.61 -33.11
CA MET A 15 -18.67 64.25 -31.71
C MET A 15 -19.71 63.14 -31.55
N LEU A 16 -20.81 63.20 -32.30
CA LEU A 16 -21.87 62.17 -32.28
C LEU A 16 -21.37 60.82 -32.78
N ILE A 17 -20.58 60.78 -33.86
CA ILE A 17 -19.98 59.55 -34.38
C ILE A 17 -19.03 58.93 -33.36
N LEU A 18 -18.17 59.74 -32.72
CA LEU A 18 -17.25 59.24 -31.68
C LEU A 18 -17.99 58.70 -30.46
N LEU A 19 -19.08 59.36 -30.04
CA LEU A 19 -19.91 58.90 -28.94
C LEU A 19 -20.61 57.58 -29.28
N PHE A 20 -21.06 57.42 -30.53
CA PHE A 20 -21.69 56.18 -31.00
C PHE A 20 -20.70 55.01 -31.06
N VAL A 21 -19.49 55.23 -31.57
CA VAL A 21 -18.42 54.21 -31.57
C VAL A 21 -18.03 53.81 -30.14
N PHE A 22 -17.95 54.78 -29.22
CA PHE A 22 -17.67 54.52 -27.81
C PHE A 22 -18.79 53.68 -27.15
N LEU A 23 -20.05 54.03 -27.40
CA LEU A 23 -21.20 53.28 -26.89
C LEU A 23 -21.22 51.84 -27.41
N LEU A 24 -20.97 51.63 -28.71
CA LEU A 24 -20.90 50.29 -29.29
C LEU A 24 -19.78 49.44 -28.68
N ASN A 25 -18.56 49.98 -28.57
CA ASN A 25 -17.43 49.26 -27.96
C ASN A 25 -17.68 48.92 -26.49
N SER A 26 -18.29 49.84 -25.73
CA SER A 26 -18.61 49.60 -24.32
C SER A 26 -19.63 48.47 -24.15
N HIS A 27 -20.61 48.37 -25.05
CA HIS A 27 -21.67 47.38 -24.98
C HIS A 27 -21.19 45.98 -25.37
N THR A 28 -20.32 45.87 -26.37
CA THR A 28 -19.72 44.58 -26.78
C THR A 28 -18.82 44.01 -25.70
N GLU A 29 -18.00 44.84 -25.03
CA GLU A 29 -17.16 44.37 -23.92
C GLU A 29 -17.97 43.87 -22.72
N THR A 30 -19.12 44.48 -22.42
CA THR A 30 -19.99 44.00 -21.34
C THR A 30 -20.62 42.66 -21.67
N LEU A 31 -21.07 42.45 -22.91
CA LEU A 31 -21.69 41.19 -23.34
C LEU A 31 -20.69 40.03 -23.31
N GLU A 32 -19.46 40.23 -23.81
CA GLU A 32 -18.43 39.19 -23.79
C GLU A 32 -18.00 38.84 -22.35
N LYS A 33 -17.91 39.83 -21.45
CA LYS A 33 -17.61 39.60 -20.02
C LYS A 33 -18.75 38.87 -19.30
N GLU A 34 -20.00 39.16 -19.63
CA GLU A 34 -21.17 38.47 -19.06
C GLU A 34 -21.26 37.02 -19.51
N GLU A 35 -21.07 36.72 -20.80
CA GLU A 35 -21.06 35.35 -21.31
C GLU A 35 -19.91 34.52 -20.73
N ALA A 36 -18.70 35.09 -20.65
CA ALA A 36 -17.56 34.43 -20.01
C ALA A 36 -17.81 34.15 -18.51
N GLY A 37 -18.44 35.09 -17.80
CA GLY A 37 -18.83 34.91 -16.41
C GLY A 37 -19.86 33.79 -16.19
N GLN A 38 -20.86 33.69 -17.07
CA GLN A 38 -21.87 32.63 -17.00
C GLN A 38 -21.29 31.24 -17.29
N ILE A 39 -20.39 31.11 -18.27
CA ILE A 39 -19.70 29.85 -18.58
C ILE A 39 -18.84 29.40 -17.39
N GLN A 40 -18.08 30.32 -16.78
CA GLN A 40 -17.25 30.01 -15.62
C GLN A 40 -18.08 29.59 -14.40
N MET A 41 -19.25 30.22 -14.20
CA MET A 41 -20.18 29.85 -13.13
C MET A 41 -20.79 28.46 -13.35
N ALA A 42 -21.15 28.12 -14.59
CA ALA A 42 -21.67 26.80 -14.94
C ALA A 42 -20.62 25.69 -14.75
N GLU A 43 -19.34 25.95 -15.07
CA GLU A 43 -18.25 25.01 -14.81
C GLU A 43 -17.98 24.81 -13.32
N ASN A 44 -18.02 25.88 -12.54
CA ASN A 44 -17.84 25.81 -11.09
C ASN A 44 -18.98 25.01 -10.42
N LEU A 45 -20.22 25.19 -10.86
CA LEU A 45 -21.36 24.41 -10.38
C LEU A 45 -21.20 22.91 -10.67
N LYS A 46 -20.72 22.54 -11.86
CA LYS A 46 -20.43 21.14 -12.19
C LYS A 46 -19.33 20.55 -11.30
N LYS A 47 -18.26 21.31 -11.02
CA LYS A 47 -17.18 20.87 -10.14
C LYS A 47 -17.67 20.65 -8.70
N ILE A 48 -18.48 21.57 -8.17
CA ILE A 48 -19.07 21.44 -6.82
C ILE A 48 -19.93 20.18 -6.72
N GLN A 49 -20.81 19.94 -7.70
CA GLN A 49 -21.67 18.73 -7.70
C GLN A 49 -20.88 17.42 -7.77
N ALA A 50 -19.78 17.40 -8.55
CA ALA A 50 -18.91 16.23 -8.63
C ALA A 50 -18.21 15.97 -7.28
N THR A 51 -17.68 17.01 -6.64
CA THR A 51 -17.01 16.90 -5.34
C THR A 51 -17.98 16.50 -4.22
N GLU A 52 -19.22 17.00 -4.23
CA GLU A 52 -20.26 16.57 -3.28
C GLU A 52 -20.58 15.08 -3.43
N SER A 53 -20.69 14.60 -4.67
CA SER A 53 -20.95 13.18 -4.96
C SER A 53 -19.80 12.28 -4.47
N GLU A 54 -18.55 12.70 -4.67
CA GLU A 54 -17.37 11.99 -4.18
C GLU A 54 -17.31 11.95 -2.65
N ASN A 55 -17.60 13.08 -2.00
CA ASN A 55 -17.66 13.15 -0.54
C ASN A 55 -18.74 12.23 0.05
N HIS A 56 -19.91 12.12 -0.60
CA HIS A 56 -20.95 11.19 -0.17
C HIS A 56 -20.51 9.72 -0.23
N LEU A 57 -19.75 9.33 -1.26
CA LEU A 57 -19.18 7.98 -1.36
C LEU A 57 -18.15 7.70 -0.26
N LEU A 58 -17.27 8.66 0.02
CA LEU A 58 -16.27 8.54 1.08
C LEU A 58 -16.91 8.42 2.47
N ILE A 59 -17.99 9.17 2.73
CA ILE A 59 -18.74 9.09 4.00
C ILE A 59 -19.37 7.70 4.15
N ALA A 60 -19.97 7.15 3.09
CA ALA A 60 -20.55 5.81 3.11
C ALA A 60 -19.48 4.72 3.36
N GLU A 61 -18.32 4.82 2.71
CA GLU A 61 -17.22 3.89 2.91
C GLU A 61 -16.67 3.95 4.35
N ASN A 62 -16.49 5.16 4.89
CA ASN A 62 -16.04 5.35 6.27
C ASN A 62 -17.05 4.81 7.28
N SER A 63 -18.34 4.99 7.03
CA SER A 63 -19.40 4.44 7.88
C SER A 63 -19.34 2.91 7.92
N LYS A 64 -19.13 2.26 6.77
CA LYS A 64 -18.98 0.80 6.68
C LYS A 64 -17.72 0.31 7.41
N LYS A 65 -16.59 1.01 7.29
CA LYS A 65 -15.36 0.68 8.03
C LYS A 65 -15.56 0.81 9.54
N GLN A 66 -16.31 1.81 9.97
CA GLN A 66 -16.60 2.05 11.38
C GLN A 66 -17.50 0.97 11.98
N GLU A 67 -18.48 0.49 11.22
CA GLU A 67 -19.30 -0.67 11.60
C GLU A 67 -18.45 -1.96 11.73
N GLN A 68 -17.55 -2.20 10.77
CA GLN A 68 -16.61 -3.33 10.83
C GLN A 68 -15.69 -3.28 12.05
N LEU A 69 -15.20 -2.09 12.42
CA LEU A 69 -14.37 -1.91 13.61
C LEU A 69 -15.14 -2.21 14.90
N GLN A 70 -16.40 -1.77 14.98
CA GLN A 70 -17.26 -2.05 16.14
C GLN A 70 -17.58 -3.54 16.26
N ASP A 71 -17.81 -4.23 15.14
CA ASP A 71 -18.04 -5.68 15.16
C ASP A 71 -16.79 -6.44 15.62
N LEU A 72 -15.61 -6.06 15.14
CA LEU A 72 -14.34 -6.64 15.59
C LEU A 72 -14.11 -6.44 17.09
N GLN A 73 -14.42 -5.25 17.61
CA GLN A 73 -14.34 -4.94 19.04
C GLN A 73 -15.27 -5.82 19.88
N ARG A 74 -16.50 -6.04 19.42
CA ARG A 74 -17.46 -6.93 20.09
C ARG A 74 -16.99 -8.38 20.09
N GLN A 75 -16.43 -8.85 18.97
CA GLN A 75 -15.86 -10.20 18.89
C GLN A 75 -14.67 -10.38 19.86
N LEU A 76 -13.78 -9.38 19.94
CA LEU A 76 -12.68 -9.36 20.90
C LEU A 76 -13.18 -9.37 22.35
N GLU A 77 -14.16 -8.54 22.69
CA GLU A 77 -14.75 -8.54 24.02
C GLU A 77 -15.39 -9.89 24.38
N HIS A 78 -16.06 -10.54 23.42
CA HIS A 78 -16.67 -11.85 23.65
C HIS A 78 -15.61 -12.94 23.92
N LEU A 79 -14.48 -12.90 23.20
CA LEU A 79 -13.35 -13.80 23.45
C LEU A 79 -12.69 -13.55 24.82
N LEU A 80 -12.65 -12.29 25.28
CA LEU A 80 -12.07 -11.91 26.57
C LEU A 80 -13.03 -12.21 27.75
N LYS A 81 -14.35 -12.19 27.54
CA LYS A 81 -15.38 -12.46 28.55
C LYS A 81 -15.62 -13.96 28.84
N ALA A 82 -14.83 -14.87 28.28
CA ALA A 82 -14.82 -16.30 28.62
C ALA A 82 -13.51 -16.70 29.37
N PRO A 83 -13.32 -16.30 30.65
CA PRO A 83 -12.02 -16.31 31.31
C PRO A 83 -11.45 -17.72 31.52
N ARG A 84 -12.33 -18.72 31.66
CA ARG A 84 -11.92 -20.12 31.82
C ARG A 84 -11.50 -20.77 30.50
N GLN A 85 -12.13 -20.39 29.39
CA GLN A 85 -11.76 -20.90 28.07
C GLN A 85 -10.52 -20.19 27.54
N SER A 86 -10.36 -18.89 27.80
CA SER A 86 -9.15 -18.15 27.38
C SER A 86 -7.92 -18.56 28.18
N ALA A 87 -8.02 -18.73 29.51
CA ALA A 87 -6.90 -19.18 30.33
C ALA A 87 -6.49 -20.63 30.03
N GLN A 88 -7.44 -21.56 29.88
CA GLN A 88 -7.14 -22.94 29.51
C GLN A 88 -6.56 -23.03 28.10
N THR A 89 -7.13 -22.30 27.13
CA THR A 89 -6.61 -22.24 25.76
C THR A 89 -5.20 -21.67 25.73
N TRP A 90 -4.95 -20.60 26.49
CA TRP A 90 -3.62 -20.01 26.64
C TRP A 90 -2.63 -20.98 27.26
N HIS A 91 -3.02 -21.67 28.34
CA HIS A 91 -2.18 -22.70 28.97
C HIS A 91 -1.87 -23.85 28.01
N ASN A 92 -2.86 -24.28 27.22
CA ASN A 92 -2.66 -25.29 26.19
C ASN A 92 -1.67 -24.81 25.12
N TYR A 93 -1.80 -23.56 24.64
CA TYR A 93 -0.85 -22.98 23.69
C TYR A 93 0.55 -22.86 24.26
N GLN A 94 0.72 -22.44 25.50
CA GLN A 94 2.03 -22.38 26.16
C GLN A 94 2.65 -23.78 26.28
N THR A 95 1.86 -24.78 26.68
CA THR A 95 2.31 -26.17 26.82
C THR A 95 2.73 -26.76 25.48
N ILE A 96 1.99 -26.47 24.41
CA ILE A 96 2.35 -26.87 23.04
C ILE A 96 3.61 -26.13 22.61
N ALA A 97 3.68 -24.81 22.77
CA ALA A 97 4.81 -23.98 22.36
C ALA A 97 6.13 -24.43 22.99
N GLN A 98 6.11 -24.90 24.24
CA GLN A 98 7.31 -25.47 24.89
C GLN A 98 7.89 -26.70 24.18
N LYS A 99 7.07 -27.42 23.41
CA LYS A 99 7.50 -28.58 22.62
C LYS A 99 8.01 -28.19 21.24
N PHE A 100 7.85 -26.93 20.82
CA PHE A 100 8.26 -26.46 19.51
C PHE A 100 9.52 -25.60 19.60
N TYR A 101 10.46 -25.85 18.70
CA TYR A 101 11.46 -24.88 18.33
C TYR A 101 10.93 -24.07 17.14
N PHE A 102 10.78 -22.76 17.32
CA PHE A 102 10.34 -21.86 16.27
C PHE A 102 11.54 -21.27 15.54
N MET A 103 11.58 -21.43 14.22
CA MET A 103 12.60 -20.85 13.35
C MET A 103 11.93 -19.90 12.36
N ASN A 104 12.12 -18.60 12.58
CA ASN A 104 11.64 -17.55 11.69
C ASN A 104 12.69 -17.25 10.63
N ILE A 105 12.38 -17.53 9.38
CA ILE A 105 13.29 -17.43 8.25
C ILE A 105 12.78 -16.34 7.32
N GLN A 106 13.60 -15.36 7.01
CA GLN A 106 13.21 -14.21 6.21
C GLN A 106 14.32 -13.83 5.24
N ILE A 107 13.94 -13.16 4.16
CA ILE A 107 14.87 -12.45 3.29
C ILE A 107 14.50 -10.98 3.36
N THR A 108 15.46 -10.11 3.67
CA THR A 108 15.21 -8.67 3.80
C THR A 108 15.63 -7.90 2.56
N ALA A 109 14.82 -6.90 2.21
CA ALA A 109 15.17 -5.92 1.18
C ALA A 109 16.08 -4.83 1.80
N PRO A 110 16.93 -4.16 1.00
CA PRO A 110 17.07 -4.29 -0.45
C PRO A 110 18.10 -5.33 -0.92
N ASP A 111 18.90 -5.87 0.00
CA ASP A 111 20.08 -6.70 -0.30
C ASP A 111 19.75 -8.19 -0.48
N ASN A 112 18.51 -8.59 -0.24
CA ASN A 112 18.06 -9.98 -0.23
C ASN A 112 18.91 -10.86 0.72
N GLN A 113 19.24 -10.31 1.89
CA GLN A 113 19.99 -11.01 2.92
C GLN A 113 19.09 -12.01 3.67
N LEU A 114 19.61 -13.22 3.91
CA LEU A 114 18.96 -14.23 4.75
C LEU A 114 19.04 -13.85 6.24
N ILE A 115 17.90 -13.87 6.92
CA ILE A 115 17.77 -13.70 8.37
C ILE A 115 17.07 -14.92 8.96
N ILE A 116 17.63 -15.48 10.02
CA ILE A 116 17.02 -16.58 10.79
C ILE A 116 16.96 -16.16 12.25
N ASN A 117 15.77 -16.20 12.87
CA ASN A 117 15.56 -15.82 14.27
C ASN A 117 16.22 -14.47 14.61
N GLU A 118 15.99 -13.46 13.76
CA GLU A 118 16.55 -12.09 13.88
C GLU A 118 18.08 -11.98 13.67
N LYS A 119 18.78 -13.10 13.48
CA LYS A 119 20.22 -13.14 13.18
C LYS A 119 20.45 -13.06 11.68
N LYS A 120 21.27 -12.10 11.26
CA LYS A 120 21.69 -11.94 9.86
C LYS A 120 22.74 -12.98 9.49
N HIS A 121 22.54 -13.62 8.34
CA HIS A 121 23.52 -14.54 7.76
C HIS A 121 24.24 -13.87 6.57
N PRO A 122 25.50 -14.26 6.28
CA PRO A 122 26.26 -13.69 5.15
C PRO A 122 25.78 -14.17 3.77
N LEU A 123 24.61 -14.81 3.70
CA LEU A 123 24.03 -15.31 2.46
C LEU A 123 23.11 -14.24 1.86
N PHE A 124 23.42 -13.86 0.62
CA PHE A 124 22.62 -12.97 -0.21
C PHE A 124 22.13 -13.74 -1.43
N ILE A 125 20.90 -13.45 -1.87
CA ILE A 125 20.29 -14.10 -3.03
C ILE A 125 19.99 -13.05 -4.08
N THR A 126 20.78 -13.01 -5.16
CA THR A 126 20.51 -12.10 -6.26
C THR A 126 19.56 -12.72 -7.28
N THR A 127 18.86 -11.87 -8.04
CA THR A 127 17.95 -12.30 -9.09
C THR A 127 18.69 -13.02 -10.23
N GLU A 128 19.92 -12.60 -10.53
CA GLU A 128 20.78 -13.18 -11.57
C GLU A 128 21.23 -14.60 -11.20
N GLU A 129 21.64 -14.80 -9.94
CA GLU A 129 22.03 -16.12 -9.40
C GLU A 129 20.85 -17.11 -9.37
N SER A 130 19.62 -16.60 -9.46
CA SER A 130 18.41 -17.43 -9.42
C SER A 130 17.91 -17.86 -10.81
N GLN A 131 18.53 -17.36 -11.90
CA GLN A 131 18.14 -17.69 -13.29
C GLN A 131 18.81 -18.95 -13.83
N SER A 132 20.04 -19.27 -13.39
CA SER A 132 20.74 -20.49 -13.77
C SER A 132 20.34 -21.65 -12.86
N GLU A 133 20.04 -22.82 -13.45
CA GLU A 133 19.68 -24.04 -12.71
C GLU A 133 20.77 -24.43 -11.70
N GLU A 134 22.03 -24.40 -12.13
CA GLU A 134 23.18 -24.79 -11.31
C GLU A 134 23.36 -23.85 -10.11
N MET A 135 23.26 -22.54 -10.35
CA MET A 135 23.39 -21.52 -9.30
C MET A 135 22.21 -21.58 -8.32
N ARG A 136 20.99 -21.84 -8.82
CA ARG A 136 19.79 -22.03 -8.00
C ARG A 136 19.97 -23.23 -7.07
N ILE A 137 20.43 -24.38 -7.59
CA ILE A 137 20.70 -25.58 -6.78
C ILE A 137 21.77 -25.29 -5.73
N ALA A 138 22.87 -24.63 -6.11
CA ALA A 138 23.96 -24.31 -5.18
C ALA A 138 23.49 -23.37 -4.05
N LYS A 139 22.72 -22.33 -4.35
CA LYS A 139 22.18 -21.39 -3.36
C LYS A 139 21.12 -22.05 -2.48
N ARG A 140 20.23 -22.87 -3.06
CA ARG A 140 19.26 -23.64 -2.27
C ARG A 140 19.96 -24.49 -1.23
N LYS A 141 20.99 -25.23 -1.66
CA LYS A 141 21.80 -26.07 -0.76
C LYS A 141 22.51 -25.24 0.32
N ALA A 142 23.01 -24.05 -0.02
CA ALA A 142 23.60 -23.15 0.98
C ALA A 142 22.58 -22.68 2.03
N ILE A 143 21.32 -22.45 1.65
CA ILE A 143 20.24 -22.15 2.60
C ILE A 143 19.96 -23.39 3.47
N GLU A 144 19.80 -24.57 2.85
CA GLU A 144 19.59 -25.85 3.54
C GLU A 144 20.69 -26.08 4.60
N ASP A 145 21.96 -25.92 4.25
CA ASP A 145 23.11 -26.09 5.16
C ASP A 145 23.07 -25.11 6.35
N ILE A 146 22.57 -23.89 6.16
CA ILE A 146 22.40 -22.91 7.24
C ILE A 146 21.25 -23.33 8.16
N LEU A 147 20.11 -23.73 7.59
CA LEU A 147 18.95 -24.18 8.35
C LEU A 147 19.31 -25.41 9.21
N GLU A 148 20.05 -26.36 8.63
CA GLU A 148 20.51 -27.56 9.33
C GLU A 148 21.44 -27.21 10.50
N LYS A 149 22.40 -26.29 10.30
CA LYS A 149 23.27 -25.83 11.39
C LYS A 149 22.49 -25.16 12.52
N GLU A 150 21.45 -24.39 12.20
CA GLU A 150 20.60 -23.73 13.21
C GLU A 150 19.65 -24.73 13.90
N ILE A 151 19.31 -25.86 13.25
CA ILE A 151 18.57 -26.97 13.87
C ILE A 151 19.48 -27.79 14.79
N ASP A 152 20.66 -28.19 14.30
CA ASP A 152 21.60 -29.07 15.00
C ASP A 152 22.31 -28.34 16.16
N GLY A 153 22.52 -27.03 16.02
CA GLY A 153 23.12 -26.19 17.06
C GLY A 153 22.17 -25.89 18.22
N LYS A 154 20.89 -26.28 18.14
CA LYS A 154 19.92 -26.03 19.21
C LYS A 154 19.97 -27.17 20.23
N GLU A 155 20.44 -26.85 21.44
CA GLU A 155 20.38 -27.79 22.57
C GLU A 155 18.92 -28.11 22.94
N GLY A 156 18.68 -29.36 23.35
CA GLY A 156 17.37 -30.01 23.38
C GLY A 156 16.28 -29.37 24.25
N GLY A 157 15.11 -30.03 24.26
CA GLY A 157 13.90 -29.57 24.98
C GLY A 157 12.68 -29.38 24.07
N TYR A 158 12.87 -29.43 22.76
CA TYR A 158 11.81 -29.42 21.75
C TYR A 158 11.59 -30.83 21.17
N GLN A 159 10.33 -31.15 20.87
CA GLN A 159 9.92 -32.37 20.16
C GLN A 159 9.74 -32.09 18.66
N PHE A 160 9.36 -30.86 18.32
CA PHE A 160 8.99 -30.44 16.98
C PHE A 160 9.72 -29.15 16.59
N ILE A 161 9.84 -28.91 15.29
CA ILE A 161 10.43 -27.69 14.73
C ILE A 161 9.39 -27.06 13.80
N LEU A 162 9.12 -25.77 13.94
CA LEU A 162 8.31 -25.01 13.00
C LEU A 162 9.18 -24.02 12.23
N LEU A 163 9.36 -24.28 10.94
CA LEU A 163 10.02 -23.40 9.98
C LEU A 163 9.00 -22.40 9.42
N SER A 164 9.16 -21.13 9.74
CA SER A 164 8.25 -20.07 9.30
C SER A 164 8.96 -19.19 8.27
N ALA A 165 8.56 -19.27 7.01
CA ALA A 165 9.10 -18.44 5.94
C ALA A 165 8.31 -17.12 5.80
N GLY A 166 8.99 -16.00 5.98
CA GLY A 166 8.41 -14.67 5.85
C GLY A 166 8.47 -14.16 4.41
N LYS A 167 7.32 -13.85 3.85
CA LYS A 167 7.14 -13.32 2.49
C LYS A 167 6.96 -11.81 2.53
N ASP A 168 8.00 -11.09 2.09
CA ASP A 168 7.97 -9.65 1.87
C ASP A 168 7.70 -9.36 0.39
N LEU A 169 6.71 -8.49 0.10
CA LEU A 169 6.30 -8.14 -1.26
C LEU A 169 7.35 -7.35 -2.04
N ARG A 170 8.33 -6.76 -1.35
CA ARG A 170 9.46 -6.05 -1.96
C ARG A 170 10.54 -7.00 -2.48
N ILE A 171 10.54 -8.25 -2.03
CA ILE A 171 11.50 -9.28 -2.44
C ILE A 171 11.07 -9.87 -3.79
N PRO A 172 11.98 -10.01 -4.77
CA PRO A 172 11.65 -10.66 -6.03
C PRO A 172 11.07 -12.05 -5.81
N ARG A 173 9.99 -12.38 -6.53
CA ARG A 173 9.30 -13.69 -6.41
C ARG A 173 10.27 -14.86 -6.52
N LEU A 174 11.24 -14.78 -7.43
CA LEU A 174 12.21 -15.83 -7.69
C LEU A 174 13.12 -16.09 -6.47
N VAL A 175 13.53 -15.03 -5.77
CA VAL A 175 14.33 -15.09 -4.55
C VAL A 175 13.54 -15.77 -3.42
N TYR A 176 12.27 -15.39 -3.24
CA TYR A 176 11.40 -16.03 -2.26
C TYR A 176 11.13 -17.50 -2.59
N THR A 177 10.90 -17.84 -3.86
CA THR A 177 10.70 -19.24 -4.29
C THR A 177 11.88 -20.10 -3.89
N LEU A 178 13.11 -19.60 -4.04
CA LEU A 178 14.32 -20.32 -3.65
C LEU A 178 14.37 -20.62 -2.15
N LEU A 179 14.03 -19.64 -1.32
CA LEU A 179 13.90 -19.83 0.12
C LEU A 179 12.86 -20.90 0.44
N TRP A 180 11.70 -20.81 -0.19
CA TRP A 180 10.60 -21.73 0.06
C TRP A 180 10.92 -23.15 -0.37
N GLU A 181 11.65 -23.32 -1.47
CA GLU A 181 12.18 -24.63 -1.89
C GLU A 181 13.14 -25.21 -0.85
N ALA A 182 14.08 -24.41 -0.33
CA ALA A 182 14.99 -24.87 0.71
C ALA A 182 14.23 -25.32 1.97
N VAL A 183 13.24 -24.55 2.43
CA VAL A 183 12.38 -24.90 3.57
C VAL A 183 11.64 -26.23 3.33
N LYS A 184 11.13 -26.46 2.11
CA LYS A 184 10.45 -27.70 1.75
C LYS A 184 11.40 -28.90 1.76
N GLU A 185 12.61 -28.76 1.24
CA GLU A 185 13.60 -29.84 1.24
C GLU A 185 14.10 -30.13 2.66
N THR A 186 14.27 -29.11 3.51
CA THR A 186 14.57 -29.30 4.95
C THR A 186 13.46 -30.09 5.65
N GLU A 187 12.19 -29.73 5.47
CA GLU A 187 11.07 -30.50 6.05
C GLU A 187 11.07 -31.96 5.56
N LYS A 188 11.27 -32.17 4.25
CA LYS A 188 11.33 -33.51 3.66
C LYS A 188 12.50 -34.35 4.20
N LYS A 189 13.65 -33.73 4.48
CA LYS A 189 14.82 -34.40 5.05
C LYS A 189 14.57 -34.93 6.46
N TYR A 190 13.97 -34.12 7.32
CA TYR A 190 13.72 -34.48 8.73
C TYR A 190 12.37 -35.17 8.97
N GLY A 191 11.48 -35.14 7.98
CA GLY A 191 10.16 -35.75 8.02
C GLY A 191 9.08 -34.82 8.57
N PRO A 192 7.83 -34.90 8.04
CA PRO A 192 6.72 -34.04 8.46
C PRO A 192 6.24 -34.33 9.89
N ASP A 193 6.71 -35.44 10.50
CA ASP A 193 6.39 -35.80 11.89
C ASP A 193 7.22 -35.00 12.91
N LYS A 194 8.31 -34.36 12.46
CA LYS A 194 9.26 -33.64 13.32
C LYS A 194 9.39 -32.18 12.91
N VAL A 195 9.40 -31.90 11.61
CA VAL A 195 9.56 -30.56 11.07
C VAL A 195 8.29 -30.17 10.33
N PHE A 196 7.78 -28.99 10.66
CA PHE A 196 6.62 -28.38 10.05
C PHE A 196 7.04 -27.10 9.34
N LYS A 197 6.36 -26.75 8.25
CA LYS A 197 6.59 -25.48 7.54
C LYS A 197 5.34 -24.63 7.47
N THR A 198 5.52 -23.32 7.51
CA THR A 198 4.46 -22.33 7.32
C THR A 198 4.97 -21.09 6.60
N GLU A 199 4.07 -20.37 5.94
CA GLU A 199 4.34 -19.09 5.28
C GLU A 199 3.57 -17.97 6.00
N PHE A 200 4.17 -16.80 6.13
CA PHE A 200 3.48 -15.60 6.63
C PHE A 200 3.89 -14.36 5.86
N TYR A 201 3.01 -13.37 5.79
CA TYR A 201 3.29 -12.11 5.09
C TYR A 201 3.93 -11.10 6.04
N ILE A 202 5.05 -10.51 5.61
CA ILE A 202 5.67 -9.37 6.27
C ILE A 202 5.06 -8.11 5.65
N LYS A 203 4.45 -7.28 6.50
CA LYS A 203 3.89 -5.98 6.10
C LYS A 203 4.99 -4.93 5.95
#